data_AF-A0A5P3G5J8-F1
#
_entry.id   AF-A0A5P3G5J8-F1
#
_cell.length_a   1.000
_cell.length_b   1.000
_cell.length_c   1.000
_cell.angle_alpha   90.00
_cell.angle_beta   90.00
_cell.angle_gamma   90.00
#
_symmetry.space_group_name_H-M   'P 1'
#
loop_
_entity.id
_entity.type
_entity.pdbx_description
1 polymer ?
#
loop_
_entity_poly.entity_id
_entity_poly.type
_entity_poly.pdbx_seq_one_letter_code
_entity_poly.pdbx_strand_id
1 'polypeptide(L)'
;MSTGRGASDVTEPHQTHEPVAQRVTGAAGSSVTDSIAQDRVIPQATVTRLAAYLRVLGVMSDRGTSIVSSEELAQASGVGSAKLRKDLSFLGPNGVRGVGYDVNRLRIRIERALGLDRGHKVVLVGVGNLGKALVGYGGFSRRGFEMVGLFDSDADRIGSRVGDLVVRSTEELTVACRELNATIGVISTPDEAAQGVCDQFVSAGLRCIMSFSPIALDVPDHVELRRVDLAVEMQVLSFNSARNADQASSAPRVRVAHAASASSVPSTSSPAPVGAGSTRNGSVIAP
;
A
#
# COMPACT_ATOMS: atom_id res chain seq x y z
N MET A 1 -47.43 -38.92 16.82
CA MET A 1 -48.67 -39.14 17.60
C MET A 1 -48.28 -39.31 19.07
N SER A 2 -49.07 -38.73 20.00
CA SER A 2 -49.47 -39.22 21.35
C SER A 2 -48.55 -40.16 22.16
N THR A 3 -48.35 -40.14 23.49
CA THR A 3 -48.69 -39.28 24.67
C THR A 3 -48.00 -39.91 25.91
N GLY A 4 -47.75 -39.29 27.07
CA GLY A 4 -47.89 -37.90 27.54
C GLY A 4 -48.31 -37.78 29.03
N ARG A 5 -47.49 -37.11 29.88
CA ARG A 5 -47.64 -36.89 31.36
C ARG A 5 -47.33 -38.13 32.25
N GLY A 6 -46.91 -38.01 33.53
CA GLY A 6 -46.46 -36.85 34.32
C GLY A 6 -46.63 -37.00 35.86
N ALA A 7 -45.62 -36.54 36.62
CA ALA A 7 -45.62 -36.09 38.04
C ALA A 7 -45.95 -37.03 39.23
N SER A 8 -45.03 -37.11 40.22
CA SER A 8 -45.19 -36.87 41.68
C SER A 8 -43.97 -37.40 42.47
N ASP A 9 -43.53 -36.88 43.63
CA ASP A 9 -43.60 -35.51 44.17
C ASP A 9 -42.56 -35.30 45.31
N VAL A 10 -42.17 -34.04 45.58
CA VAL A 10 -41.70 -33.41 46.85
C VAL A 10 -40.75 -34.16 47.84
N THR A 11 -39.58 -33.55 48.14
CA THR A 11 -39.22 -32.96 49.47
C THR A 11 -37.75 -32.45 49.50
N GLU A 12 -37.53 -31.14 49.68
CA GLU A 12 -36.25 -30.59 50.21
C GLU A 12 -36.30 -30.51 51.75
N PRO A 13 -35.16 -30.43 52.45
CA PRO A 13 -34.77 -29.09 52.89
C PRO A 13 -33.26 -28.75 52.86
N HIS A 14 -33.04 -27.44 52.84
CA HIS A 14 -31.79 -26.68 52.94
C HIS A 14 -30.93 -27.01 54.19
N GLN A 15 -29.59 -27.01 54.06
CA GLN A 15 -28.70 -26.22 54.94
C GLN A 15 -27.21 -26.20 54.48
N THR A 16 -26.54 -25.09 54.81
CA THR A 16 -25.23 -24.67 54.33
C THR A 16 -24.11 -24.97 55.32
N HIS A 17 -22.91 -25.36 54.88
CA HIS A 17 -21.68 -25.26 55.68
C HIS A 17 -20.43 -25.05 54.80
N GLU A 18 -19.61 -24.06 55.14
CA GLU A 18 -18.25 -23.87 54.61
C GLU A 18 -17.28 -24.94 55.12
N PRO A 19 -16.11 -25.09 54.47
CA PRO A 19 -14.88 -25.14 55.25
C PRO A 19 -13.74 -24.25 54.75
N VAL A 20 -13.35 -23.33 55.64
CA VAL A 20 -11.99 -22.86 56.01
C VAL A 20 -10.80 -23.40 55.19
N ALA A 21 -9.94 -22.46 54.76
CA ALA A 21 -8.66 -22.73 54.10
C ALA A 21 -7.53 -23.17 55.04
N GLN A 22 -6.59 -23.98 54.54
CA GLN A 22 -5.28 -24.17 55.15
C GLN A 22 -4.15 -24.03 54.11
N ARG A 23 -3.20 -23.14 54.39
CA ARG A 23 -2.03 -22.87 53.53
C ARG A 23 -0.96 -23.96 53.69
N VAL A 24 -0.33 -24.35 52.57
CA VAL A 24 1.03 -24.90 52.55
C VAL A 24 1.83 -24.23 51.42
N THR A 25 2.93 -23.60 51.79
CA THR A 25 4.04 -23.15 50.92
C THR A 25 4.92 -24.36 50.56
N GLY A 26 5.56 -24.52 49.40
CA GLY A 26 5.71 -23.67 48.22
C GLY A 26 7.06 -24.00 47.56
N ALA A 27 7.09 -24.23 46.25
CA ALA A 27 8.34 -24.45 45.49
C ALA A 27 8.15 -24.03 44.03
N ALA A 28 9.18 -23.46 43.42
CA ALA A 28 9.09 -22.80 42.12
C ALA A 28 9.25 -23.74 40.92
N GLY A 29 8.55 -23.44 39.83
CA GLY A 29 8.63 -24.17 38.55
C GLY A 29 7.97 -23.35 37.44
N SER A 30 8.79 -22.59 36.71
CA SER A 30 8.40 -21.62 35.67
C SER A 30 7.27 -22.09 34.73
N SER A 31 6.04 -21.63 34.97
CA SER A 31 5.03 -21.54 33.91
C SER A 31 5.40 -20.35 33.03
N VAL A 32 5.95 -20.61 31.85
CA VAL A 32 6.18 -19.59 30.82
C VAL A 32 4.83 -18.99 30.47
N THR A 33 4.56 -17.79 30.98
CA THR A 33 3.33 -17.08 30.70
C THR A 33 3.24 -16.83 29.21
N ASP A 34 2.21 -17.37 28.56
CA ASP A 34 1.76 -16.93 27.25
C ASP A 34 1.49 -15.42 27.32
N SER A 35 2.49 -14.63 26.92
CA SER A 35 2.33 -13.21 26.73
C SER A 35 1.51 -13.03 25.47
N ILE A 36 0.18 -13.11 25.60
CA ILE A 36 -0.79 -12.79 24.56
C ILE A 36 -0.34 -11.46 23.95
N ALA A 37 0.16 -11.52 22.72
CA ALA A 37 0.60 -10.34 22.00
C ALA A 37 -0.64 -9.45 21.85
N GLN A 38 -0.58 -8.24 22.42
CA GLN A 38 -1.70 -7.30 22.32
C GLN A 38 -2.03 -7.10 20.84
N ASP A 39 -3.26 -7.44 20.43
CA ASP A 39 -3.84 -7.09 19.14
C ASP A 39 -4.01 -5.56 19.06
N ARG A 40 -2.89 -4.86 18.87
CA ARG A 40 -2.87 -3.45 18.56
C ARG A 40 -3.26 -3.29 17.10
N VAL A 41 -4.56 -3.16 16.87
CA VAL A 41 -5.15 -2.78 15.58
C VAL A 41 -4.31 -1.67 14.95
N ILE A 42 -3.65 -2.00 13.82
CA ILE A 42 -2.73 -1.09 13.16
C ILE A 42 -3.56 0.01 12.46
N PRO A 43 -3.35 1.30 12.75
CA PRO A 43 -4.12 2.36 12.09
C PRO A 43 -3.93 2.33 10.57
N GLN A 44 -5.00 2.57 9.80
CA GLN A 44 -4.94 2.51 8.32
C GLN A 44 -3.84 3.40 7.72
N ALA A 45 -3.66 4.61 8.24
CA ALA A 45 -2.56 5.49 7.81
C ALA A 45 -1.16 4.87 8.06
N THR A 46 -1.01 4.04 9.10
CA THR A 46 0.20 3.26 9.36
C THR A 46 0.34 2.09 8.38
N VAL A 47 -0.73 1.37 8.05
CA VAL A 47 -0.73 0.31 7.00
C VAL A 47 -0.16 0.84 5.68
N THR A 48 -0.63 2.00 5.19
CA THR A 48 -0.09 2.64 3.97
C THR A 48 1.41 2.94 4.08
N ARG A 49 1.90 3.35 5.25
CA ARG A 49 3.33 3.64 5.47
C ARG A 49 4.17 2.37 5.62
N LEU A 50 3.64 1.31 6.22
CA LEU A 50 4.29 0.00 6.28
C LEU A 50 4.53 -0.56 4.86
N ALA A 51 3.56 -0.44 3.95
CA ALA A 51 3.74 -0.81 2.55
C ALA A 51 4.83 0.04 1.85
N ALA A 52 4.92 1.34 2.17
CA ALA A 52 6.01 2.19 1.68
C ALA A 52 7.39 1.80 2.23
N TYR A 53 7.47 1.42 3.51
CA TYR A 53 8.70 0.93 4.15
C TYR A 53 9.15 -0.39 3.52
N LEU A 54 8.20 -1.31 3.24
CA LEU A 54 8.49 -2.58 2.58
C LEU A 54 9.12 -2.40 1.20
N ARG A 55 8.63 -1.44 0.41
CA ARG A 55 9.23 -1.06 -0.88
C ARG A 55 10.69 -0.61 -0.72
N VAL A 56 10.97 0.24 0.27
CA VAL A 56 12.32 0.78 0.53
C VAL A 56 13.27 -0.32 1.03
N LEU A 57 12.80 -1.16 1.95
CA LEU A 57 13.56 -2.30 2.45
C LEU A 57 13.85 -3.34 1.37
N GLY A 58 12.96 -3.53 0.39
CA GLY A 58 13.24 -4.33 -0.80
C GLY A 58 14.45 -3.79 -1.57
N VAL A 59 14.45 -2.51 -1.91
CA VAL A 59 15.59 -1.86 -2.61
C VAL A 59 16.90 -1.92 -1.80
N MET A 60 16.83 -1.83 -0.47
CA MET A 60 18.00 -2.00 0.41
C MET A 60 18.51 -3.45 0.42
N SER A 61 17.60 -4.42 0.49
CA SER A 61 17.90 -5.85 0.43
C SER A 61 18.53 -6.25 -0.91
N ASP A 62 18.02 -5.73 -2.03
CA ASP A 62 18.55 -5.98 -3.38
C ASP A 62 19.99 -5.43 -3.56
N ARG A 63 20.38 -4.45 -2.71
CA ARG A 63 21.73 -3.88 -2.62
C ARG A 63 22.62 -4.57 -1.58
N GLY A 64 22.16 -5.65 -0.95
CA GLY A 64 22.89 -6.38 0.09
C GLY A 64 22.99 -5.65 1.44
N THR A 65 22.17 -4.62 1.68
CA THR A 65 22.14 -3.94 2.99
C THR A 65 21.52 -4.86 4.04
N SER A 66 22.31 -5.24 5.05
CA SER A 66 21.87 -6.13 6.15
C SER A 66 21.23 -5.37 7.31
N ILE A 67 21.81 -4.23 7.71
CA ILE A 67 21.34 -3.37 8.81
C ILE A 67 21.02 -1.98 8.27
N VAL A 68 19.94 -1.36 8.75
CA VAL A 68 19.57 0.04 8.46
C VAL A 68 19.13 0.78 9.72
N SER A 69 19.52 2.05 9.87
CA SER A 69 19.08 2.89 10.99
C SER A 69 17.64 3.40 10.83
N SER A 70 17.06 3.91 11.94
CA SER A 70 15.74 4.58 11.90
C SER A 70 15.72 5.90 11.15
N GLU A 71 16.88 6.45 10.82
CA GLU A 71 17.02 7.73 10.13
C GLU A 71 17.12 7.52 8.62
N GLU A 72 18.02 6.64 8.18
CA GLU A 72 18.16 6.25 6.77
C GLU A 72 16.86 5.67 6.21
N LEU A 73 16.22 4.73 6.93
CA LEU A 73 14.97 4.13 6.48
C LEU A 73 13.83 5.16 6.44
N ALA A 74 13.81 6.12 7.36
CA ALA A 74 12.79 7.15 7.41
C ALA A 74 12.96 8.17 6.27
N GLN A 75 14.20 8.62 6.04
CA GLN A 75 14.57 9.51 4.94
C GLN A 75 14.25 8.88 3.58
N ALA A 76 14.68 7.63 3.34
CA ALA A 76 14.40 6.90 2.11
C ALA A 76 12.90 6.59 1.90
N SER A 77 12.11 6.60 2.98
CA SER A 77 10.65 6.43 2.96
C SER A 77 9.86 7.75 2.96
N GLY A 78 10.51 8.91 2.99
CA GLY A 78 9.84 10.22 3.01
C GLY A 78 9.07 10.53 4.30
N VAL A 79 9.50 9.98 5.46
CA VAL A 79 8.84 10.18 6.76
C VAL A 79 9.83 10.66 7.83
N GLY A 80 9.31 11.26 8.91
CA GLY A 80 10.14 11.57 10.08
C GLY A 80 10.50 10.31 10.88
N SER A 81 11.75 10.22 11.35
CA SER A 81 12.27 9.04 12.08
C SER A 81 11.47 8.70 13.36
N ALA A 82 10.96 9.70 14.07
CA ALA A 82 10.06 9.50 15.21
C ALA A 82 8.72 8.84 14.81
N LYS A 83 8.16 9.21 13.64
CA LYS A 83 6.93 8.63 13.09
C LYS A 83 7.17 7.17 12.69
N LEU A 84 8.28 6.89 12.00
CA LEU A 84 8.69 5.54 11.65
C LEU A 84 8.87 4.64 12.88
N ARG A 85 9.56 5.11 13.93
CA ARG A 85 9.71 4.34 15.18
C ARG A 85 8.35 4.04 15.83
N LYS A 86 7.42 5.00 15.82
CA LYS A 86 6.05 4.79 16.32
C LYS A 86 5.31 3.75 15.48
N ASP A 87 5.41 3.82 14.16
CA ASP A 87 4.77 2.87 13.24
C ASP A 87 5.33 1.44 13.38
N LEU A 88 6.64 1.28 13.49
CA LEU A 88 7.26 -0.02 13.74
C LEU A 88 6.98 -0.55 15.16
N SER A 89 6.64 0.30 16.13
CA SER A 89 6.28 -0.16 17.49
C SER A 89 4.99 -0.98 17.54
N PHE A 90 4.09 -0.84 16.56
CA PHE A 90 2.90 -1.70 16.42
C PHE A 90 3.27 -3.15 16.08
N LEU A 91 4.43 -3.37 15.45
CA LEU A 91 4.90 -4.70 15.07
C LEU A 91 5.69 -5.40 16.19
N GLY A 92 5.76 -4.81 17.39
CA GLY A 92 6.53 -5.30 18.55
C GLY A 92 7.98 -4.77 18.66
N PRO A 93 8.89 -5.50 19.33
CA PRO A 93 10.29 -5.07 19.49
C PRO A 93 11.08 -5.26 18.19
N ASN A 94 11.35 -4.18 17.43
CA ASN A 94 11.79 -4.31 16.03
C ASN A 94 13.27 -4.09 15.72
N GLY A 95 14.09 -3.59 16.65
CA GLY A 95 15.52 -3.39 16.43
C GLY A 95 16.28 -3.25 17.74
N VAL A 96 17.59 -3.07 17.65
CA VAL A 96 18.45 -2.84 18.83
C VAL A 96 18.84 -1.36 18.87
N ARG A 97 18.64 -0.71 20.03
CA ARG A 97 19.01 0.70 20.24
C ARG A 97 20.51 0.87 19.98
N GLY A 98 20.86 1.77 19.08
CA GLY A 98 22.26 2.03 18.68
C GLY A 98 22.80 1.15 17.55
N VAL A 99 22.06 0.13 17.10
CA VAL A 99 22.44 -0.72 15.96
C VAL A 99 21.51 -0.50 14.76
N GLY A 100 20.19 -0.41 15.00
CA GLY A 100 19.18 -0.27 13.95
C GLY A 100 18.33 -1.52 13.76
N TYR A 101 17.89 -1.74 12.52
CA TYR A 101 17.00 -2.81 12.09
C TYR A 101 17.73 -3.77 11.17
N ASP A 102 17.58 -5.07 11.40
CA ASP A 102 17.89 -6.07 10.37
C ASP A 102 16.86 -5.97 9.25
N VAL A 103 17.33 -5.73 8.02
CA VAL A 103 16.49 -5.44 6.85
C VAL A 103 15.58 -6.63 6.55
N ASN A 104 16.10 -7.85 6.51
CA ASN A 104 15.33 -9.05 6.15
C ASN A 104 14.32 -9.41 7.22
N ARG A 105 14.70 -9.35 8.50
CA ARG A 105 13.81 -9.59 9.64
C ARG A 105 12.71 -8.54 9.72
N LEU A 106 13.01 -7.28 9.42
CA LEU A 106 12.00 -6.21 9.41
C LEU A 106 11.03 -6.38 8.22
N ARG A 107 11.52 -6.74 7.02
CA ARG A 107 10.68 -7.09 5.87
C ARG A 107 9.67 -8.16 6.21
N ILE A 108 10.12 -9.32 6.70
CA ILE A 108 9.26 -10.47 7.05
C ILE A 108 8.17 -10.08 8.06
N ARG A 109 8.48 -9.20 9.02
CA ARG A 109 7.48 -8.74 10.01
C ARG A 109 6.48 -7.76 9.42
N ILE A 110 6.91 -6.89 8.51
CA ILE A 110 6.00 -6.00 7.78
C ILE A 110 5.12 -6.81 6.83
N GLU A 111 5.68 -7.78 6.09
CA GLU A 111 4.95 -8.69 5.19
C GLU A 111 3.84 -9.45 5.95
N ARG A 112 4.16 -10.06 7.11
CA ARG A 112 3.18 -10.72 7.99
C ARG A 112 2.11 -9.78 8.52
N ALA A 113 2.49 -8.57 8.95
CA ALA A 113 1.56 -7.58 9.47
C ALA A 113 0.64 -6.98 8.39
N LEU A 114 1.04 -7.07 7.12
CA LEU A 114 0.23 -6.73 5.95
C LEU A 114 -0.51 -7.96 5.35
N GLY A 115 -0.36 -9.16 5.94
CA GLY A 115 -0.99 -10.41 5.48
C GLY A 115 -0.38 -11.03 4.21
N LEU A 116 0.75 -10.51 3.73
CA LEU A 116 1.37 -10.88 2.46
C LEU A 116 2.06 -12.27 2.49
N ASP A 117 2.25 -12.84 3.68
CA ASP A 117 2.88 -14.15 3.89
C ASP A 117 2.00 -15.33 3.46
N ARG A 118 0.72 -15.07 3.16
CA ARG A 118 -0.27 -16.10 2.79
C ARG A 118 -0.33 -16.42 1.30
N GLY A 119 0.26 -15.59 0.45
CA GLY A 119 0.14 -15.66 -1.01
C GLY A 119 -1.26 -15.24 -1.48
N HIS A 120 -1.39 -14.00 -1.96
CA HIS A 120 -2.65 -13.49 -2.48
C HIS A 120 -2.85 -13.90 -3.93
N LYS A 121 -3.83 -14.78 -4.15
CA LYS A 121 -4.31 -15.11 -5.49
C LYS A 121 -5.27 -14.05 -5.99
N VAL A 122 -4.98 -13.51 -7.17
CA VAL A 122 -5.67 -12.38 -7.81
C VAL A 122 -6.36 -12.83 -9.09
N VAL A 123 -7.64 -12.50 -9.21
CA VAL A 123 -8.42 -12.65 -10.45
C VAL A 123 -8.70 -11.27 -11.04
N LEU A 124 -8.47 -11.10 -12.34
CA LEU A 124 -8.71 -9.85 -13.05
C LEU A 124 -9.83 -10.01 -14.08
N VAL A 125 -10.76 -9.05 -14.12
CA VAL A 125 -11.88 -8.99 -15.05
C VAL A 125 -11.79 -7.71 -15.88
N GLY A 126 -11.91 -7.84 -17.21
CA GLY A 126 -11.73 -6.77 -18.18
C GLY A 126 -10.29 -6.69 -18.68
N VAL A 127 -9.95 -7.53 -19.67
CA VAL A 127 -8.61 -7.68 -20.26
C VAL A 127 -8.42 -6.67 -21.41
N GLY A 128 -8.85 -5.43 -21.18
CA GLY A 128 -8.60 -4.29 -22.07
C GLY A 128 -7.16 -3.77 -21.94
N ASN A 129 -6.90 -2.54 -22.41
CA ASN A 129 -5.57 -1.93 -22.36
C ASN A 129 -5.00 -1.86 -20.93
N LEU A 130 -5.82 -1.40 -19.97
CA LEU A 130 -5.42 -1.35 -18.55
C LEU A 130 -5.24 -2.76 -17.97
N GLY A 131 -6.19 -3.67 -18.21
CA GLY A 131 -6.11 -5.06 -17.74
C GLY A 131 -4.81 -5.73 -18.18
N LYS A 132 -4.49 -5.67 -19.48
CA LYS A 132 -3.23 -6.21 -20.05
C LYS A 132 -1.98 -5.57 -19.42
N ALA A 133 -1.98 -4.27 -19.16
CA ALA A 133 -0.88 -3.59 -18.48
C ALA A 133 -0.70 -4.06 -17.02
N LEU A 134 -1.81 -4.36 -16.32
CA LEU A 134 -1.78 -4.94 -14.98
C LEU A 134 -1.26 -6.38 -14.98
N VAL A 135 -1.60 -7.21 -15.97
CA VAL A 135 -1.01 -8.57 -16.14
C VAL A 135 0.51 -8.49 -16.31
N GLY A 136 1.00 -7.58 -17.16
CA GLY A 136 2.43 -7.39 -17.39
C GLY A 136 3.21 -6.82 -16.20
N TYR A 137 2.55 -6.37 -15.13
CA TYR A 137 3.20 -5.73 -14.00
C TYR A 137 3.79 -6.74 -13.00
N GLY A 138 5.01 -7.22 -13.28
CA GLY A 138 5.77 -8.10 -12.38
C GLY A 138 6.10 -7.53 -10.98
N GLY A 139 5.63 -6.33 -10.64
CA GLY A 139 5.64 -5.82 -9.27
C GLY A 139 4.59 -6.47 -8.35
N PHE A 140 3.56 -7.12 -8.91
CA PHE A 140 2.57 -7.89 -8.12
C PHE A 140 3.18 -9.17 -7.53
N SER A 141 3.75 -10.05 -8.37
CA SER A 141 4.34 -11.32 -7.93
C SER A 141 5.46 -11.11 -6.90
N ARG A 142 6.30 -10.08 -7.10
CA ARG A 142 7.36 -9.67 -6.15
C ARG A 142 6.85 -9.18 -4.78
N ARG A 143 5.54 -8.97 -4.63
CA ARG A 143 4.89 -8.51 -3.38
C ARG A 143 3.89 -9.52 -2.83
N GLY A 144 3.93 -10.78 -3.29
CA GLY A 144 3.04 -11.85 -2.84
C GLY A 144 1.66 -11.85 -3.51
N PHE A 145 1.48 -11.14 -4.62
CA PHE A 145 0.24 -11.14 -5.42
C PHE A 145 0.44 -11.96 -6.70
N GLU A 146 -0.07 -13.18 -6.71
CA GLU A 146 -0.05 -14.07 -7.87
C GLU A 146 -1.33 -13.85 -8.68
N MET A 147 -1.20 -13.53 -9.97
CA MET A 147 -2.35 -13.52 -10.87
C MET A 147 -2.67 -14.94 -11.32
N VAL A 148 -3.89 -15.41 -11.06
CA VAL A 148 -4.29 -16.81 -11.28
C VAL A 148 -5.44 -16.98 -12.28
N GLY A 149 -6.10 -15.89 -12.67
CA GLY A 149 -7.23 -15.94 -13.60
C GLY A 149 -7.49 -14.61 -14.29
N LEU A 150 -7.84 -14.70 -15.57
CA LEU A 150 -8.21 -13.59 -16.45
C LEU A 150 -9.59 -13.84 -17.02
N PHE A 151 -10.46 -12.83 -17.01
CA PHE A 151 -11.84 -12.95 -17.48
C PHE A 151 -12.25 -11.75 -18.31
N ASP A 152 -12.98 -11.99 -19.39
CA ASP A 152 -13.58 -10.94 -20.21
C ASP A 152 -14.93 -11.44 -20.76
N SER A 153 -15.79 -10.52 -21.18
CA SER A 153 -17.05 -10.82 -21.89
C SER A 153 -16.92 -10.63 -23.41
N ASP A 154 -15.84 -9.99 -23.86
CA ASP A 154 -15.49 -9.84 -25.27
C ASP A 154 -15.08 -11.19 -25.90
N ALA A 155 -15.92 -11.71 -26.79
CA ALA A 155 -15.72 -13.00 -27.45
C ALA A 155 -14.40 -13.10 -28.23
N ASP A 156 -13.88 -11.98 -28.76
CA ASP A 156 -12.60 -11.94 -29.48
C ASP A 156 -11.39 -12.05 -28.52
N ARG A 157 -11.61 -11.89 -27.21
CA ARG A 157 -10.57 -12.02 -26.18
C ARG A 157 -10.62 -13.36 -25.45
N ILE A 158 -11.79 -13.96 -25.30
CA ILE A 158 -11.94 -15.27 -24.65
C ILE A 158 -11.09 -16.31 -25.42
N GLY A 159 -10.33 -17.13 -24.69
CA GLY A 159 -9.36 -18.08 -25.27
C GLY A 159 -8.01 -17.46 -25.67
N SER A 160 -7.87 -16.13 -25.73
CA SER A 160 -6.58 -15.49 -25.97
C SER A 160 -5.63 -15.64 -24.76
N ARG A 161 -4.33 -15.48 -24.98
CA ARG A 161 -3.29 -15.53 -23.93
C ARG A 161 -2.74 -14.15 -23.61
N VAL A 162 -2.52 -13.89 -22.32
CA VAL A 162 -1.78 -12.72 -21.82
C VAL A 162 -0.76 -13.21 -20.79
N GLY A 163 0.51 -13.22 -21.19
CA GLY A 163 1.53 -14.01 -20.49
C GLY A 163 1.18 -15.50 -20.54
N ASP A 164 1.31 -16.19 -19.41
CA ASP A 164 1.04 -17.62 -19.30
C ASP A 164 -0.45 -17.98 -19.12
N LEU A 165 -1.29 -16.98 -18.82
CA LEU A 165 -2.72 -17.15 -18.53
C LEU A 165 -3.58 -17.07 -19.80
N VAL A 166 -4.66 -17.86 -19.81
CA VAL A 166 -5.72 -17.82 -20.83
C VAL A 166 -6.91 -17.01 -20.29
N VAL A 167 -7.51 -16.17 -21.12
CA VAL A 167 -8.72 -15.41 -20.79
C VAL A 167 -9.95 -16.34 -20.85
N ARG A 168 -10.74 -16.40 -19.78
CA ARG A 168 -11.98 -17.18 -19.66
C ARG A 168 -13.22 -16.28 -19.83
N SER A 169 -14.38 -16.87 -20.09
CA SER A 169 -15.67 -16.15 -20.08
C SER A 169 -16.00 -15.66 -18.68
N THR A 170 -16.49 -14.42 -18.54
CA THR A 170 -17.03 -13.93 -17.26
C THR A 170 -18.18 -14.77 -16.70
N GLU A 171 -18.88 -15.55 -17.53
CA GLU A 171 -19.94 -16.48 -17.07
C GLU A 171 -19.38 -17.55 -16.10
N GLU A 172 -18.10 -17.91 -16.24
CA GLU A 172 -17.43 -18.89 -15.37
C GLU A 172 -16.89 -18.27 -14.07
N LEU A 173 -16.87 -16.94 -13.95
CA LEU A 173 -16.13 -16.18 -12.92
C LEU A 173 -16.45 -16.64 -11.49
N THR A 174 -17.73 -16.86 -11.19
CA THR A 174 -18.19 -17.21 -9.83
C THR A 174 -17.69 -18.59 -9.39
N VAL A 175 -17.61 -19.55 -10.33
CA VAL A 175 -17.10 -20.90 -10.07
C VAL A 175 -15.58 -20.87 -10.02
N ALA A 176 -14.96 -20.26 -11.03
CA ALA A 176 -13.51 -20.21 -11.18
C ALA A 176 -12.80 -19.51 -10.02
N CYS A 177 -13.39 -18.44 -9.45
CA CYS A 177 -12.86 -17.80 -8.24
C CYS A 177 -12.71 -18.77 -7.07
N ARG A 178 -13.62 -19.74 -6.92
CA ARG A 178 -13.57 -20.76 -5.86
C ARG A 178 -12.53 -21.84 -6.17
N GLU A 179 -12.52 -22.36 -7.40
CA GLU A 179 -11.53 -23.34 -7.88
C GLU A 179 -10.09 -22.83 -7.73
N LEU A 180 -9.84 -21.59 -8.17
CA LEU A 180 -8.54 -20.95 -8.11
C LEU A 180 -8.14 -20.57 -6.68
N ASN A 181 -9.08 -20.61 -5.72
CA ASN A 181 -8.93 -20.07 -4.36
C ASN A 181 -8.55 -18.58 -4.38
N ALA A 182 -9.26 -17.80 -5.19
CA ALA A 182 -9.02 -16.37 -5.36
C ALA A 182 -9.30 -15.60 -4.05
N THR A 183 -8.39 -14.69 -3.72
CA THR A 183 -8.45 -13.88 -2.49
C THR A 183 -8.76 -12.41 -2.76
N ILE A 184 -8.44 -11.93 -3.97
CA ILE A 184 -8.63 -10.55 -4.41
C ILE A 184 -9.20 -10.54 -5.82
N GLY A 185 -10.24 -9.73 -6.05
CA GLY A 185 -10.79 -9.44 -7.36
C GLY A 185 -10.31 -8.09 -7.87
N VAL A 186 -9.97 -7.98 -9.16
CA VAL A 186 -9.60 -6.71 -9.82
C VAL A 186 -10.57 -6.44 -10.96
N ILE A 187 -11.21 -5.27 -10.92
CA ILE A 187 -12.14 -4.79 -11.94
C ILE A 187 -11.43 -3.73 -12.80
N SER A 188 -11.24 -4.04 -14.07
CA SER A 188 -10.74 -3.12 -15.11
C SER A 188 -11.64 -3.13 -16.37
N THR A 189 -12.95 -3.27 -16.15
CA THR A 189 -14.01 -3.16 -17.16
C THR A 189 -14.44 -1.70 -17.38
N PRO A 190 -15.25 -1.42 -18.43
CA PRO A 190 -16.09 -0.22 -18.48
C PRO A 190 -17.04 -0.12 -17.27
N ASP A 191 -17.53 1.10 -17.04
CA ASP A 191 -18.33 1.46 -15.86
C ASP A 191 -19.68 0.72 -15.84
N GLU A 192 -20.31 0.55 -16.99
CA GLU A 192 -21.61 -0.12 -17.15
C GLU A 192 -21.57 -1.59 -16.71
N ALA A 193 -20.39 -2.23 -16.76
CA ALA A 193 -20.18 -3.62 -16.36
C ALA A 193 -19.65 -3.77 -14.92
N ALA A 194 -19.12 -2.69 -14.31
CA ALA A 194 -18.33 -2.79 -13.10
C ALA A 194 -19.13 -3.31 -11.88
N GLN A 195 -20.39 -2.92 -11.72
CA GLN A 195 -21.25 -3.45 -10.65
C GLN A 195 -21.54 -4.94 -10.82
N GLY A 196 -21.95 -5.38 -12.01
CA GLY A 196 -22.26 -6.79 -12.27
C GLY A 196 -21.05 -7.72 -12.12
N VAL A 197 -19.83 -7.22 -12.29
CA VAL A 197 -18.60 -7.94 -11.95
C VAL A 197 -18.35 -7.96 -10.43
N CYS A 198 -18.59 -6.84 -9.75
CA CYS A 198 -18.52 -6.74 -8.29
C CYS A 198 -19.45 -7.77 -7.62
N ASP A 199 -20.71 -7.82 -8.04
CA ASP A 199 -21.73 -8.73 -7.51
C ASP A 199 -21.34 -10.21 -7.68
N GLN A 200 -20.67 -10.54 -8.80
CA GLN A 200 -20.14 -11.89 -9.03
C GLN A 200 -18.94 -12.22 -8.14
N PHE A 201 -18.04 -11.27 -7.88
CA PHE A 201 -16.95 -11.47 -6.91
C PHE A 201 -17.50 -11.66 -5.49
N VAL A 202 -18.48 -10.87 -5.07
CA VAL A 202 -19.17 -11.03 -3.77
C VAL A 202 -19.86 -12.41 -3.71
N SER A 203 -20.59 -12.79 -4.75
CA SER A 203 -21.26 -14.10 -4.86
C SER A 203 -20.28 -15.28 -4.86
N ALA A 204 -19.05 -15.08 -5.38
CA ALA A 204 -17.98 -16.07 -5.31
C ALA A 204 -17.41 -16.24 -3.88
N GLY A 205 -17.62 -15.26 -3.00
CA GLY A 205 -17.11 -15.22 -1.63
C GLY A 205 -15.87 -14.35 -1.43
N LEU A 206 -15.51 -13.51 -2.41
CA LEU A 206 -14.38 -12.59 -2.27
C LEU A 206 -14.75 -11.42 -1.34
N ARG A 207 -13.83 -11.09 -0.44
CA ARG A 207 -13.97 -10.01 0.56
C ARG A 207 -13.05 -8.82 0.31
N CYS A 208 -12.25 -8.86 -0.76
CA CYS A 208 -11.30 -7.81 -1.12
C CYS A 208 -11.41 -7.58 -2.63
N ILE A 209 -11.86 -6.39 -3.03
CA ILE A 209 -12.05 -6.01 -4.42
C ILE A 209 -11.30 -4.71 -4.68
N MET A 210 -10.55 -4.66 -5.79
CA MET A 210 -9.94 -3.45 -6.31
C MET A 210 -10.65 -3.04 -7.60
N SER A 211 -11.14 -1.81 -7.69
CA SER A 211 -11.79 -1.29 -8.90
C SER A 211 -11.03 -0.11 -9.47
N PHE A 212 -10.78 -0.15 -10.78
CA PHE A 212 -10.27 0.97 -11.57
C PHE A 212 -11.37 1.75 -12.29
N SER A 213 -12.65 1.38 -12.10
CA SER A 213 -13.78 2.20 -12.54
C SER A 213 -13.98 3.37 -11.57
N PRO A 214 -14.18 4.62 -12.06
CA PRO A 214 -14.43 5.79 -11.23
C PRO A 214 -15.76 5.77 -10.47
N ILE A 215 -16.72 4.92 -10.86
CA ILE A 215 -18.06 4.92 -10.23
C ILE A 215 -18.01 4.47 -8.76
N ALA A 216 -19.06 4.82 -8.00
CA ALA A 216 -19.32 4.17 -6.74
C ALA A 216 -19.97 2.81 -7.02
N LEU A 217 -19.41 1.74 -6.46
CA LEU A 217 -20.00 0.40 -6.50
C LEU A 217 -20.67 0.14 -5.15
N ASP A 218 -21.83 -0.50 -5.18
CA ASP A 218 -22.50 -1.00 -3.98
C ASP A 218 -21.84 -2.32 -3.55
N VAL A 219 -21.55 -2.46 -2.25
CA VAL A 219 -20.92 -3.65 -1.67
C VAL A 219 -21.41 -3.86 -0.23
N PRO A 220 -21.60 -5.11 0.22
CA PRO A 220 -21.90 -5.39 1.62
C PRO A 220 -20.76 -4.99 2.58
N ASP A 221 -21.10 -4.64 3.82
CA ASP A 221 -20.15 -4.23 4.88
C ASP A 221 -18.96 -5.17 5.14
N HIS A 222 -19.06 -6.44 4.74
CA HIS A 222 -18.01 -7.45 4.90
C HIS A 222 -17.01 -7.51 3.74
N VAL A 223 -17.14 -6.62 2.75
CA VAL A 223 -16.33 -6.56 1.52
C VAL A 223 -15.54 -5.25 1.49
N GLU A 224 -14.22 -5.35 1.58
CA GLU A 224 -13.32 -4.20 1.42
C GLU A 224 -13.19 -3.86 -0.07
N LEU A 225 -13.74 -2.71 -0.47
CA LEU A 225 -13.63 -2.16 -1.83
C LEU A 225 -12.61 -1.02 -1.90
N ARG A 226 -11.49 -1.26 -2.58
CA ARG A 226 -10.47 -0.24 -2.87
C ARG A 226 -10.62 0.30 -4.29
N ARG A 227 -11.09 1.53 -4.43
CA ARG A 227 -11.13 2.24 -5.73
C ARG A 227 -9.80 2.93 -6.04
N VAL A 228 -9.43 2.96 -7.33
CA VAL A 228 -8.24 3.62 -7.87
C VAL A 228 -8.63 4.46 -9.09
N ASP A 229 -8.82 5.76 -8.88
CA ASP A 229 -9.05 6.73 -9.94
C ASP A 229 -7.74 7.47 -10.26
N LEU A 230 -7.10 7.09 -11.37
CA LEU A 230 -5.84 7.68 -11.80
C LEU A 230 -5.99 9.15 -12.24
N ALA A 231 -7.18 9.58 -12.66
CA ALA A 231 -7.42 10.97 -13.06
C ALA A 231 -7.50 11.88 -11.83
N VAL A 232 -8.16 11.43 -10.75
CA VAL A 232 -8.19 12.14 -9.46
C VAL A 232 -6.79 12.28 -8.87
N GLU A 233 -5.96 11.24 -8.91
CA GLU A 233 -4.56 11.33 -8.45
C GLU A 233 -3.76 12.39 -9.26
N MET A 234 -3.97 12.48 -10.57
CA MET A 234 -3.36 13.52 -11.42
C MET A 234 -3.89 14.93 -11.11
N GLN A 235 -5.16 15.09 -10.75
CA GLN A 235 -5.73 16.37 -10.31
C GLN A 235 -5.08 16.85 -9.00
N VAL A 236 -4.86 15.93 -8.04
CA VAL A 236 -4.14 16.23 -6.79
C VAL A 236 -2.70 16.68 -7.06
N LEU A 237 -2.00 16.03 -8.00
CA LEU A 237 -0.66 16.46 -8.43
C LEU A 237 -0.68 17.86 -9.08
N SER A 238 -1.67 18.15 -9.92
CA SER A 238 -1.87 19.47 -10.54
C SER A 238 -2.06 20.57 -9.50
N PHE A 239 -2.94 20.35 -8.52
CA PHE A 239 -3.17 21.29 -7.41
C PHE A 239 -1.88 21.55 -6.59
N ASN A 240 -1.14 20.49 -6.25
CA ASN A 240 0.12 20.62 -5.52
C ASN A 240 1.19 21.38 -6.33
N SER A 241 1.24 21.17 -7.65
CA SER A 241 2.14 21.89 -8.56
C SER A 241 1.83 23.39 -8.58
N ALA A 242 0.55 23.76 -8.75
CA ALA A 242 0.11 25.16 -8.70
C ALA A 242 0.48 25.83 -7.36
N ARG A 243 0.15 25.18 -6.24
CA ARG A 243 0.45 25.72 -4.90
C ARG A 243 1.95 25.91 -4.65
N ASN A 244 2.79 25.03 -5.19
CA ASN A 244 4.25 25.14 -5.09
C ASN A 244 4.78 26.29 -5.96
N ALA A 245 4.20 26.53 -7.13
CA ALA A 245 4.55 27.67 -7.98
C ALA A 245 4.19 29.01 -7.31
N ASP A 246 3.01 29.11 -6.71
CA ASP A 246 2.59 30.29 -5.94
C ASP A 246 3.56 30.58 -4.80
N GLN A 247 3.94 29.56 -4.01
CA GLN A 247 4.89 29.71 -2.90
C GLN A 247 6.32 30.03 -3.37
N ALA A 248 6.75 29.53 -4.53
CA ALA A 248 8.03 29.89 -5.13
C ALA A 248 8.04 31.35 -5.63
N SER A 249 6.90 31.86 -6.10
CA SER A 249 6.75 33.27 -6.52
C SER A 249 6.61 34.24 -5.35
N SER A 250 6.06 33.80 -4.21
CA SER A 250 5.92 34.61 -2.99
C SER A 250 7.15 34.59 -2.07
N ALA A 251 8.18 33.81 -2.39
CA ALA A 251 9.42 33.77 -1.60
C ALA A 251 10.16 35.12 -1.68
N PRO A 252 10.55 35.73 -0.55
CA PRO A 252 11.21 37.04 -0.57
C PRO A 252 12.56 36.93 -1.28
N ARG A 253 12.69 37.58 -2.44
CA ARG A 253 13.97 37.74 -3.13
C ARG A 253 14.91 38.55 -2.22
N VAL A 254 15.80 37.85 -1.51
CA VAL A 254 16.91 38.47 -0.79
C VAL A 254 17.76 39.22 -1.81
N ARG A 255 17.58 40.55 -1.89
CA ARG A 255 18.49 41.42 -2.61
C ARG A 255 19.81 41.41 -1.85
N VAL A 256 20.79 40.67 -2.35
CA VAL A 256 22.18 40.85 -1.93
C VAL A 256 22.58 42.26 -2.33
N ALA A 257 22.62 43.17 -1.35
CA ALA A 257 23.12 44.51 -1.56
C ALA A 257 24.61 44.40 -1.88
N HIS A 258 24.98 44.69 -3.14
CA HIS A 258 26.39 44.76 -3.51
C HIS A 258 26.97 45.99 -2.82
N ALA A 259 27.84 45.77 -1.82
CA ALA A 259 28.43 46.85 -1.05
C ALA A 259 29.27 47.73 -1.98
N ALA A 260 28.88 49.00 -2.12
CA ALA A 260 29.60 49.97 -2.92
C ALA A 260 30.95 50.30 -2.24
N SER A 261 32.01 49.61 -2.62
CA SER A 261 33.37 50.00 -2.28
C SER A 261 33.73 51.26 -3.07
N ALA A 262 33.58 52.43 -2.45
CA ALA A 262 34.06 53.67 -3.01
C ALA A 262 35.59 53.65 -3.11
N SER A 263 36.12 53.74 -4.32
CA SER A 263 37.49 54.20 -4.57
C SER A 263 37.42 55.34 -5.56
N SER A 264 37.81 56.52 -5.11
CA SER A 264 38.02 57.70 -5.94
C SER A 264 39.33 57.59 -6.74
N VAL A 265 39.41 58.35 -7.84
CA VAL A 265 40.58 59.07 -8.44
C VAL A 265 40.24 59.36 -9.93
N PRO A 266 40.67 60.49 -10.54
CA PRO A 266 39.81 61.20 -11.48
C PRO A 266 40.21 61.16 -12.98
N SER A 267 39.21 61.47 -13.82
CA SER A 267 39.23 62.09 -15.16
C SER A 267 40.50 62.14 -16.02
N THR A 268 40.40 61.65 -17.27
CA THR A 268 40.81 62.39 -18.50
C THR A 268 40.13 61.87 -19.78
N SER A 269 39.69 62.81 -20.63
CA SER A 269 39.56 62.78 -22.11
C SER A 269 38.93 61.60 -22.89
N SER A 270 37.85 61.93 -23.62
CA SER A 270 37.42 61.38 -24.93
C SER A 270 38.53 61.50 -26.01
N PRO A 271 38.42 60.92 -27.24
CA PRO A 271 37.20 60.43 -27.91
C PRO A 271 37.30 59.07 -28.68
N ALA A 272 36.15 58.65 -29.22
CA ALA A 272 36.00 57.64 -30.29
C ALA A 272 36.27 58.29 -31.69
N PRO A 273 36.02 57.66 -32.88
CA PRO A 273 35.47 56.32 -33.18
C PRO A 273 36.16 55.59 -34.37
N VAL A 274 35.39 54.77 -35.11
CA VAL A 274 35.57 54.20 -36.47
C VAL A 274 36.08 52.75 -36.55
N GLY A 275 35.30 51.89 -37.24
CA GLY A 275 35.66 50.52 -37.61
C GLY A 275 34.46 49.69 -38.10
N ALA A 276 34.11 49.79 -39.39
CA ALA A 276 33.00 49.05 -39.99
C ALA A 276 33.43 47.70 -40.60
N GLY A 277 32.50 46.73 -40.66
CA GLY A 277 32.69 45.40 -41.29
C GLY A 277 31.72 44.38 -40.67
N SER A 278 30.54 44.05 -41.22
CA SER A 278 30.15 43.58 -42.57
C SER A 278 30.31 42.05 -42.74
N THR A 279 29.25 41.41 -43.24
CA THR A 279 29.14 40.00 -43.72
C THR A 279 29.32 38.85 -42.69
N ARG A 280 28.76 37.63 -42.88
CA ARG A 280 27.54 37.13 -43.56
C ARG A 280 27.31 35.65 -43.13
N ASN A 281 26.05 35.20 -43.16
CA ASN A 281 25.55 33.86 -43.54
C ASN A 281 25.95 32.57 -42.80
N GLY A 282 25.02 31.59 -42.85
CA GLY A 282 25.26 30.14 -42.61
C GLY A 282 24.98 29.72 -41.16
N SER A 283 23.84 29.17 -40.76
CA SER A 283 22.89 28.22 -41.39
C SER A 283 23.45 26.82 -41.63
N VAL A 284 22.59 25.83 -41.34
CA VAL A 284 22.54 24.42 -41.80
C VAL A 284 22.78 23.32 -40.75
N ILE A 285 21.65 22.85 -40.19
CA ILE A 285 21.14 21.47 -40.10
C ILE A 285 21.93 20.39 -39.31
N ALA A 286 21.14 19.54 -38.66
CA ALA A 286 21.49 18.34 -37.88
C ALA A 286 22.01 17.15 -38.74
N PRO A 287 22.28 15.98 -38.15
CA PRO A 287 21.21 15.02 -37.84
C PRO A 287 20.89 14.84 -36.35
#